data_AF-A0A179IJ49-F1
#
_entry.id   AF-A0A179IJ49-F1
#
_cell.length_a   1.000
_cell.length_b   1.000
_cell.length_c   1.000
_cell.angle_alpha   90.00
_cell.angle_beta   90.00
_cell.angle_gamma   90.00
#
_symmetry.space_group_name_H-M   'P 1'
#
loop_
_entity.id
_entity.type
_entity.pdbx_description
1 polymer ?
#
loop_
_entity_poly.entity_id
_entity_poly.type
_entity_poly.pdbx_seq_one_letter_code
_entity_poly.pdbx_strand_id
1 'polypeptide(L)'
;MGDDGVFGPQLQGSFDFTLRFELIFFFIVPSIAWLAALPFYVYSSFKAPPLAHAGLLLWTKLAFALSLVAVQAAALAYFHHPYAQNRMSMALPTAAAALSFVSAIVITIFVCVGHLYHCSSPAFLGFFLTITLLPDVAAARSLSLRQRFEIIAALQIAATISLGREATAGSWSRSVFFWMNGILIIGFRRNLTKDDIGNIGFETEALYTEFARCWEKANKEPKFALLLSCIRAVPEFFLFVILPRFMSIGFNFAQPFLLQRVVSTVSEEHPNPRVVASLIGATALIYTGKSMCAAWYNSYRLNIRICVRGLLLAALYNQTVRLTTDELPKGCSAR
;
A
#
# COMPACT_ATOMS: atom_id res chain seq x y z
N MET A 1 -37.79 -4.75 -12.02
CA MET A 1 -36.50 -4.14 -12.39
C MET A 1 -36.33 -2.94 -11.48
N GLY A 2 -35.41 -3.04 -10.51
CA GLY A 2 -35.14 -1.94 -9.58
C GLY A 2 -34.48 -0.77 -10.32
N ASP A 3 -34.79 0.45 -9.89
CA ASP A 3 -34.20 1.66 -10.45
C ASP A 3 -32.71 1.74 -10.10
N ASP A 4 -31.84 1.37 -11.05
CA ASP A 4 -30.38 1.47 -10.96
C ASP A 4 -29.88 2.92 -10.78
N GLY A 5 -30.76 3.92 -10.86
CA GLY A 5 -30.47 5.34 -10.68
C GLY A 5 -30.41 5.81 -9.22
N VAL A 6 -30.97 5.06 -8.26
CA VAL A 6 -31.02 5.47 -6.85
C VAL A 6 -29.67 5.23 -6.17
N PHE A 7 -29.15 6.23 -5.45
CA PHE A 7 -27.92 6.10 -4.68
C PHE A 7 -28.18 5.32 -3.38
N GLY A 8 -27.53 4.17 -3.22
CA GLY A 8 -27.61 3.38 -1.99
C GLY A 8 -26.69 2.16 -1.98
N PRO A 9 -26.28 1.67 -0.80
CA PRO A 9 -25.44 0.48 -0.70
C PRO A 9 -26.19 -0.82 -1.05
N GLN A 10 -27.51 -0.78 -1.22
CA GLN A 10 -28.28 -1.99 -1.50
C GLN A 10 -29.45 -1.68 -2.44
N LEU A 11 -29.60 -2.51 -3.48
CA LEU A 11 -30.78 -2.48 -4.34
C LEU A 11 -31.98 -3.01 -3.55
N GLN A 12 -33.12 -2.31 -3.59
CA GLN A 12 -34.32 -2.74 -2.84
C GLN A 12 -34.75 -4.16 -3.29
N GLY A 13 -34.71 -5.12 -2.37
CA GLY A 13 -35.14 -6.51 -2.61
C GLY A 13 -34.05 -7.46 -3.11
N SER A 14 -32.79 -7.02 -3.30
CA SER A 14 -31.67 -7.92 -3.59
C SER A 14 -30.46 -7.65 -2.68
N PHE A 15 -29.50 -8.57 -2.67
CA PHE A 15 -28.23 -8.43 -1.93
C PHE A 15 -27.16 -7.66 -2.75
N ASP A 16 -27.52 -7.12 -3.91
CA ASP A 16 -26.57 -6.47 -4.81
C ASP A 16 -26.47 -4.96 -4.53
N PHE A 17 -25.26 -4.42 -4.69
CA PHE A 17 -25.01 -2.99 -4.61
C PHE A 17 -25.66 -2.24 -5.77
N THR A 18 -26.02 -0.97 -5.58
CA THR A 18 -26.42 -0.13 -6.72
C THR A 18 -25.22 0.13 -7.61
N LEU A 19 -25.44 0.17 -8.94
CA LEU A 19 -24.36 0.37 -9.91
C LEU A 19 -23.61 1.69 -9.69
N ARG A 20 -24.32 2.74 -9.24
CA ARG A 20 -23.71 4.04 -8.89
C ARG A 20 -22.80 3.96 -7.68
N PHE A 21 -23.22 3.25 -6.63
CA PHE A 21 -22.41 3.04 -5.43
C PHE A 21 -21.14 2.26 -5.76
N GLU A 22 -21.27 1.20 -6.56
CA GLU A 22 -20.17 0.35 -6.98
C GLU A 22 -19.11 1.13 -7.77
N LEU A 23 -19.53 1.92 -8.77
CA LEU A 23 -18.62 2.74 -9.58
C LEU A 23 -17.85 3.77 -8.74
N ILE A 24 -18.51 4.39 -7.77
CA ILE A 24 -17.89 5.42 -6.91
C ILE A 24 -16.90 4.77 -5.94
N PHE A 25 -17.33 3.78 -5.18
CA PHE A 25 -16.51 3.22 -4.11
C PHE A 25 -15.42 2.27 -4.61
N PHE A 26 -15.66 1.53 -5.70
CA PHE A 26 -14.71 0.52 -6.16
C PHE A 26 -13.77 1.00 -7.26
N PHE A 27 -14.13 2.04 -8.02
CA PHE A 27 -13.27 2.56 -9.09
C PHE A 27 -12.76 3.97 -8.80
N ILE A 28 -13.64 4.91 -8.43
CA ILE A 28 -13.26 6.32 -8.27
C ILE A 28 -12.40 6.53 -7.02
N VAL A 29 -12.81 6.01 -5.86
CA VAL A 29 -12.08 6.19 -4.60
C VAL A 29 -10.65 5.64 -4.66
N PRO A 30 -10.41 4.39 -5.13
CA PRO A 30 -9.04 3.89 -5.31
C PRO A 30 -8.22 4.69 -6.32
N SER A 31 -8.83 5.13 -7.43
CA SER A 31 -8.14 5.91 -8.46
C SER A 31 -7.64 7.26 -7.93
N ILE A 32 -8.48 7.96 -7.15
CA ILE A 32 -8.09 9.23 -6.51
C ILE A 32 -6.96 8.99 -5.50
N ALA A 33 -7.01 7.90 -4.73
CA ALA A 33 -5.96 7.58 -3.77
C ALA A 33 -4.61 7.34 -4.46
N TRP A 34 -4.59 6.61 -5.59
CA TRP A 34 -3.39 6.43 -6.42
C TRP A 34 -2.85 7.76 -6.96
N LEU A 35 -3.73 8.60 -7.50
CA LEU A 35 -3.38 9.92 -8.03
C LEU A 35 -2.80 10.84 -6.96
N ALA A 36 -3.39 10.86 -5.77
CA ALA A 36 -2.91 11.67 -4.65
C ALA A 36 -1.55 11.18 -4.10
N ALA A 37 -1.31 9.87 -4.11
CA ALA A 37 -0.06 9.28 -3.64
C ALA A 37 1.12 9.45 -4.61
N LEU A 38 0.85 9.54 -5.93
CA LEU A 38 1.86 9.62 -6.99
C LEU A 38 2.90 10.74 -6.79
N PRO A 39 2.51 12.03 -6.64
CA PRO A 39 3.49 13.12 -6.59
C PRO A 39 4.42 12.99 -5.39
N PHE A 40 3.91 12.57 -4.24
CA PHE A 40 4.72 12.35 -3.04
C PHE A 40 5.73 11.21 -3.26
N TYR A 41 5.28 10.08 -3.80
CA TYR A 41 6.12 8.91 -4.01
C TYR A 41 7.22 9.15 -5.04
N VAL A 42 6.86 9.79 -6.16
CA VAL A 42 7.80 10.12 -7.23
C VAL A 42 8.84 11.16 -6.75
N TYR A 43 8.38 12.21 -6.06
CA TYR A 43 9.27 13.22 -5.48
C TYR A 43 10.26 12.64 -4.48
N SER A 44 9.81 11.72 -3.63
CA SER A 44 10.67 11.07 -2.66
C SER A 44 11.67 10.11 -3.31
N SER A 45 11.21 9.35 -4.32
CA SER A 45 12.05 8.40 -5.06
C SER A 45 13.14 9.10 -5.88
N PHE A 46 12.85 10.27 -6.48
CA PHE A 46 13.86 11.02 -7.25
C PHE A 46 15.00 11.59 -6.41
N LYS A 47 14.86 11.66 -5.08
CA LYS A 47 15.95 12.05 -4.18
C LYS A 47 16.91 10.89 -3.91
N ALA A 48 16.47 9.66 -4.11
CA ALA A 48 17.30 8.48 -3.94
C ALA A 48 18.12 8.23 -5.21
N PRO A 49 19.38 7.77 -5.11
CA PRO A 49 20.11 7.30 -6.27
C PRO A 49 19.38 6.09 -6.89
N PRO A 50 19.45 5.88 -8.21
CA PRO A 50 18.92 4.67 -8.83
C PRO A 50 19.81 3.48 -8.45
N LEU A 51 19.26 2.49 -7.72
CA LEU A 51 20.02 1.34 -7.23
C LEU A 51 19.89 0.09 -8.12
N ALA A 52 18.82 -0.04 -8.91
CA ALA A 52 18.50 -1.30 -9.57
C ALA A 52 18.91 -1.36 -11.05
N HIS A 53 19.44 -2.51 -11.46
CA HIS A 53 19.72 -2.84 -12.85
C HIS A 53 18.48 -3.45 -13.53
N ALA A 54 18.28 -3.17 -14.83
CA ALA A 54 17.15 -3.67 -15.61
C ALA A 54 17.25 -5.20 -15.84
N GLY A 55 16.70 -5.99 -14.91
CA GLY A 55 16.64 -7.45 -14.99
C GLY A 55 15.33 -7.96 -15.61
N LEU A 56 15.25 -9.28 -15.85
CA LEU A 56 14.06 -9.96 -16.40
C LEU A 56 12.78 -9.69 -15.58
N LEU A 57 12.92 -9.55 -14.27
CA LEU A 57 11.82 -9.25 -13.34
C LEU A 57 11.19 -7.86 -13.58
N LEU A 58 11.94 -6.89 -14.10
CA LEU A 58 11.38 -5.60 -14.48
C LEU A 58 10.44 -5.75 -15.68
N TRP A 59 10.87 -6.53 -16.67
CA TRP A 59 10.12 -6.75 -17.90
C TRP A 59 8.82 -7.52 -17.65
N THR A 60 8.83 -8.51 -16.75
CA THR A 60 7.59 -9.22 -16.36
C THR A 60 6.61 -8.27 -15.68
N LYS A 61 7.07 -7.45 -14.73
CA LYS A 61 6.23 -6.46 -14.04
C LYS A 61 5.66 -5.42 -15.01
N LEU A 62 6.50 -4.94 -15.93
CA LEU A 62 6.09 -3.97 -16.94
C LEU A 62 5.08 -4.58 -17.91
N ALA A 63 5.26 -5.83 -18.32
CA ALA A 63 4.31 -6.54 -19.18
C ALA A 63 2.93 -6.67 -18.51
N PHE A 64 2.87 -7.06 -17.23
CA PHE A 64 1.61 -7.13 -16.50
C PHE A 64 0.97 -5.75 -16.32
N ALA A 65 1.75 -4.73 -15.97
CA ALA A 65 1.24 -3.37 -15.82
C ALA A 65 0.72 -2.80 -17.16
N LEU A 66 1.43 -3.04 -18.27
CA LEU A 66 1.01 -2.62 -19.61
C LEU A 66 -0.25 -3.36 -20.07
N SER A 67 -0.36 -4.65 -19.75
CA SER A 67 -1.58 -5.42 -20.03
C SER A 67 -2.80 -4.83 -19.31
N LEU A 68 -2.64 -4.37 -18.07
CA LEU A 68 -3.70 -3.71 -17.31
C LEU A 68 -4.12 -2.39 -17.98
N VAL A 69 -3.16 -1.58 -18.45
CA VAL A 69 -3.44 -0.35 -19.21
C VAL A 69 -4.22 -0.66 -20.49
N ALA A 70 -3.84 -1.70 -21.24
CA ALA A 70 -4.53 -2.11 -22.46
C ALA A 70 -6.00 -2.53 -22.20
N VAL A 71 -6.24 -3.27 -21.11
CA VAL A 71 -7.61 -3.66 -20.69
C VAL A 71 -8.46 -2.43 -20.36
N GLN A 72 -7.91 -1.48 -19.62
CA GLN A 72 -8.64 -0.25 -19.25
C GLN A 72 -8.88 0.67 -20.47
N ALA A 73 -7.95 0.71 -21.42
CA ALA A 73 -8.14 1.43 -22.68
C ALA A 73 -9.28 0.82 -23.52
N ALA A 74 -9.33 -0.51 -23.61
CA ALA A 74 -10.39 -1.22 -24.31
C ALA A 74 -11.76 -0.99 -23.64
N ALA A 75 -11.81 -1.00 -22.30
CA ALA A 75 -13.01 -0.68 -21.55
C ALA A 75 -13.49 0.75 -21.83
N LEU A 76 -12.58 1.74 -21.80
CA LEU A 76 -12.90 3.13 -22.11
C LEU A 76 -13.43 3.31 -23.54
N ALA A 77 -12.81 2.65 -24.53
CA ALA A 77 -13.24 2.69 -25.92
C ALA A 77 -14.65 2.08 -26.10
N TYR A 78 -14.96 1.01 -25.38
CA TYR A 78 -16.29 0.41 -25.40
C TYR A 78 -17.37 1.35 -24.86
N PHE A 79 -17.09 2.02 -23.73
CA PHE A 79 -18.05 2.97 -23.14
C PHE A 79 -18.24 4.25 -23.97
N HIS A 80 -17.27 4.60 -24.81
CA HIS A 80 -17.37 5.74 -25.73
C HIS A 80 -18.14 5.43 -27.03
N HIS A 81 -18.40 4.15 -27.34
CA HIS A 81 -19.02 3.77 -28.61
C HIS A 81 -20.49 4.23 -28.70
N PRO A 82 -20.93 4.85 -29.82
CA PRO A 82 -22.25 5.49 -29.95
C PRO A 82 -23.45 4.55 -29.73
N TYR A 83 -23.24 3.24 -29.94
CA TYR A 83 -24.24 2.21 -29.66
C TYR A 83 -24.57 2.02 -28.17
N ALA A 84 -23.63 2.37 -27.27
CA ALA A 84 -23.82 2.30 -25.82
C ALA A 84 -24.48 3.57 -25.26
N GLN A 85 -24.31 4.71 -25.93
CA GLN A 85 -24.79 6.03 -25.52
C GLN A 85 -26.33 6.16 -25.52
N ASN A 86 -27.03 5.32 -26.27
CA ASN A 86 -28.48 5.42 -26.49
C ASN A 86 -29.34 4.75 -25.40
N ARG A 87 -28.75 4.11 -24.38
CA ARG A 87 -29.50 3.26 -23.41
C ARG A 87 -29.36 3.63 -21.92
N MET A 88 -28.49 4.57 -21.55
CA MET A 88 -28.26 4.92 -20.14
C MET A 88 -27.75 6.37 -20.03
N SER A 89 -28.09 7.09 -18.95
CA SER A 89 -27.47 8.37 -18.63
C SER A 89 -25.98 8.16 -18.30
N MET A 90 -25.11 8.30 -19.31
CA MET A 90 -23.76 7.72 -19.37
C MET A 90 -22.61 8.62 -18.88
N ALA A 91 -22.88 9.70 -18.14
CA ALA A 91 -21.81 10.55 -17.61
C ALA A 91 -20.92 9.80 -16.58
N LEU A 92 -21.55 9.00 -15.69
CA LEU A 92 -20.86 8.36 -14.58
C LEU A 92 -19.96 7.17 -14.99
N PRO A 93 -20.40 6.21 -15.83
CA PRO A 93 -19.56 5.08 -16.25
C PRO A 93 -18.36 5.51 -17.09
N THR A 94 -18.54 6.51 -17.95
CA THR A 94 -17.46 7.07 -18.79
C THR A 94 -16.38 7.72 -17.93
N ALA A 95 -16.77 8.50 -16.91
CA ALA A 95 -15.85 9.10 -15.96
C ALA A 95 -15.09 8.05 -15.14
N ALA A 96 -15.77 7.00 -14.69
CA ALA A 96 -15.14 5.90 -13.94
C ALA A 96 -14.13 5.12 -14.79
N ALA A 97 -14.45 4.84 -16.06
CA ALA A 97 -13.53 4.17 -16.99
C ALA A 97 -12.29 5.03 -17.29
N ALA A 98 -12.48 6.35 -17.49
CA ALA A 98 -11.36 7.27 -17.71
C ALA A 98 -10.44 7.34 -16.48
N LEU A 99 -11.01 7.41 -15.27
CA LEU A 99 -10.24 7.40 -14.02
C LEU A 99 -9.50 6.08 -13.81
N SER A 100 -10.11 4.95 -14.16
CA SER A 100 -9.48 3.62 -14.05
C SER A 100 -8.32 3.47 -15.04
N PHE A 101 -8.46 4.00 -16.25
CA PHE A 101 -7.37 4.08 -17.23
C PHE A 101 -6.20 4.93 -16.72
N VAL A 102 -6.50 6.12 -16.18
CA VAL A 102 -5.47 6.97 -15.54
C VAL A 102 -4.82 6.23 -14.37
N SER A 103 -5.60 5.56 -13.52
CA SER A 103 -5.07 4.78 -12.39
C SER A 103 -4.14 3.65 -12.84
N ALA A 104 -4.43 2.95 -13.94
CA ALA A 104 -3.55 1.91 -14.47
C ALA A 104 -2.19 2.47 -14.94
N ILE A 105 -2.18 3.66 -15.55
CA ILE A 105 -0.93 4.36 -15.90
C ILE A 105 -0.18 4.72 -14.63
N VAL A 106 -0.87 5.26 -13.62
CA VAL A 106 -0.28 5.62 -12.32
C VAL A 106 0.35 4.39 -11.65
N ILE A 107 -0.35 3.26 -11.58
CA ILE A 107 0.17 1.99 -11.04
C ILE A 107 1.42 1.55 -11.81
N THR A 108 1.43 1.69 -13.14
CA THR A 108 2.61 1.39 -13.96
C THR A 108 3.80 2.25 -13.58
N ILE A 109 3.61 3.57 -13.37
CA ILE A 109 4.65 4.48 -12.91
C ILE A 109 5.17 4.05 -11.52
N PHE A 110 4.27 3.72 -10.60
CA PHE A 110 4.63 3.22 -9.26
C PHE A 110 5.49 1.95 -9.31
N VAL A 111 5.12 0.99 -10.17
CA VAL A 111 5.85 -0.26 -10.36
C VAL A 111 7.24 -0.01 -10.96
N CYS A 112 7.34 0.87 -11.96
CA CYS A 112 8.61 1.25 -12.59
C CYS A 112 9.53 1.96 -11.59
N VAL A 113 9.04 3.02 -10.95
CA VAL A 113 9.82 3.79 -9.96
C VAL A 113 10.19 2.91 -8.76
N GLY A 114 9.28 2.06 -8.30
CA GLY A 114 9.55 1.11 -7.22
C GLY A 114 10.61 0.08 -7.57
N HIS A 115 10.70 -0.36 -8.83
CA HIS A 115 11.77 -1.26 -9.25
C HIS A 115 13.10 -0.55 -9.44
N LEU A 116 13.12 0.68 -9.98
CA LEU A 116 14.36 1.39 -10.34
C LEU A 116 15.08 1.97 -9.11
N TYR A 117 14.32 2.53 -8.17
CA TYR A 117 14.88 3.27 -7.02
C TYR A 117 14.98 2.44 -5.74
N HIS A 118 14.21 1.35 -5.63
CA HIS A 118 14.25 0.48 -4.46
C HIS A 118 14.66 -0.93 -4.87
N CYS A 119 15.75 -1.48 -4.28
CA CYS A 119 16.17 -2.89 -4.43
C CYS A 119 15.13 -3.91 -3.91
N SER A 120 13.91 -3.46 -3.65
CA SER A 120 12.98 -4.01 -2.70
C SER A 120 11.65 -3.33 -2.92
N SER A 121 10.65 -4.04 -3.43
CA SER A 121 9.31 -3.46 -3.63
C SER A 121 8.87 -2.75 -2.34
N PRO A 122 8.51 -1.45 -2.40
CA PRO A 122 8.09 -0.75 -1.21
C PRO A 122 6.88 -1.47 -0.63
N ALA A 123 6.93 -1.83 0.66
CA ALA A 123 5.82 -2.51 1.33
C ALA A 123 4.48 -1.75 1.18
N PHE A 124 4.58 -0.43 0.96
CA PHE A 124 3.48 0.46 0.59
C PHE A 124 2.76 0.05 -0.72
N LEU A 125 3.50 -0.27 -1.78
CA LEU A 125 2.92 -0.61 -3.08
C LEU A 125 2.14 -1.93 -2.97
N GLY A 126 2.69 -2.92 -2.25
CA GLY A 126 1.97 -4.14 -1.93
C GLY A 126 0.72 -3.92 -1.06
N PHE A 127 0.79 -2.99 -0.10
CA PHE A 127 -0.35 -2.62 0.76
C PHE A 127 -1.51 -2.03 -0.05
N PHE A 128 -1.21 -1.00 -0.86
CA PHE A 128 -2.21 -0.36 -1.70
C PHE A 128 -2.82 -1.34 -2.70
N LEU A 129 -1.99 -2.14 -3.39
CA LEU A 129 -2.49 -3.16 -4.31
C LEU A 129 -3.35 -4.22 -3.64
N THR A 130 -3.02 -4.63 -2.41
CA THR A 130 -3.85 -5.61 -1.67
C THR A 130 -5.22 -5.03 -1.35
N ILE A 131 -5.27 -3.77 -0.92
CA ILE A 131 -6.54 -3.11 -0.58
C ILE A 131 -7.39 -2.84 -1.81
N THR A 132 -6.78 -2.45 -2.93
CA THR A 132 -7.50 -2.21 -4.19
C THR A 132 -7.93 -3.51 -4.89
N LEU A 133 -7.26 -4.64 -4.62
CA LEU A 133 -7.63 -5.96 -5.13
C LEU A 133 -9.06 -6.37 -4.71
N LEU A 134 -9.48 -6.01 -3.50
CA LEU A 134 -10.80 -6.38 -2.96
C LEU A 134 -11.94 -5.70 -3.74
N PRO A 135 -11.94 -4.36 -3.90
CA PRO A 135 -12.83 -3.66 -4.80
C PRO A 135 -12.79 -4.17 -6.24
N ASP A 136 -11.59 -4.44 -6.78
CA ASP A 136 -11.43 -4.93 -8.16
C ASP A 136 -12.12 -6.29 -8.36
N VAL A 137 -11.95 -7.22 -7.41
CA VAL A 137 -12.62 -8.53 -7.45
C VAL A 137 -14.14 -8.38 -7.26
N ALA A 138 -14.59 -7.51 -6.36
CA ALA A 138 -16.00 -7.25 -6.15
C ALA A 138 -16.66 -6.67 -7.41
N ALA A 139 -16.00 -5.69 -8.04
CA ALA A 139 -16.48 -5.04 -9.25
C ALA A 139 -16.49 -6.00 -10.44
N ALA A 140 -15.45 -6.81 -10.59
CA ALA A 140 -15.39 -7.77 -11.67
C ALA A 140 -16.38 -8.94 -11.49
N ARG A 141 -16.70 -9.33 -10.25
CA ARG A 141 -17.83 -10.24 -9.98
C ARG A 141 -19.16 -9.60 -10.40
N SER A 142 -19.41 -8.35 -10.01
CA SER A 142 -20.64 -7.65 -10.41
C SER A 142 -20.76 -7.50 -11.93
N LEU A 143 -19.66 -7.17 -12.61
CA LEU A 143 -19.59 -7.07 -14.06
C LEU A 143 -19.74 -8.42 -14.76
N SER A 144 -19.22 -9.51 -14.19
CA SER A 144 -19.41 -10.86 -14.75
C SER A 144 -20.84 -11.38 -14.60
N LEU A 145 -21.58 -10.97 -13.57
CA LEU A 145 -23.01 -11.27 -13.46
C LEU A 145 -23.85 -10.56 -14.56
N ARG A 146 -23.28 -9.55 -15.21
CA ARG A 146 -23.86 -8.88 -16.37
C ARG A 146 -23.23 -9.50 -17.62
N GLN A 147 -23.93 -10.45 -18.27
CA GLN A 147 -23.50 -11.27 -19.43
C GLN A 147 -22.75 -10.53 -20.60
N ARG A 148 -22.70 -9.20 -20.61
CA ARG A 148 -22.04 -8.38 -21.63
C ARG A 148 -20.57 -8.05 -21.33
N PHE A 149 -20.06 -8.26 -20.11
CA PHE A 149 -18.74 -7.78 -19.69
C PHE A 149 -17.80 -8.85 -19.10
N GLU A 150 -18.16 -10.13 -19.20
CA GLU A 150 -17.44 -11.24 -18.56
C GLU A 150 -15.95 -11.32 -18.95
N ILE A 151 -15.63 -11.15 -20.23
CA ILE A 151 -14.25 -11.27 -20.75
C ILE A 151 -13.37 -10.13 -20.21
N ILE A 152 -13.87 -8.90 -20.23
CA ILE A 152 -13.13 -7.72 -19.77
C ILE A 152 -12.90 -7.79 -18.26
N ALA A 153 -13.93 -8.18 -17.51
CA ALA A 153 -13.85 -8.37 -16.06
C ALA A 153 -12.84 -9.48 -15.68
N ALA A 154 -12.87 -10.62 -16.37
CA ALA A 154 -11.93 -11.72 -16.13
C ALA A 154 -10.48 -11.32 -16.42
N LEU A 155 -10.25 -10.60 -17.52
CA LEU A 155 -8.91 -10.16 -17.92
C LEU A 155 -8.36 -9.10 -16.95
N GLN A 156 -9.20 -8.18 -16.48
CA GLN A 156 -8.84 -7.20 -15.46
C GLN A 156 -8.44 -7.89 -14.14
N ILE A 157 -9.26 -8.84 -13.66
CA ILE A 157 -8.92 -9.60 -12.44
C ILE A 157 -7.59 -10.33 -12.61
N ALA A 158 -7.40 -11.04 -13.73
CA ALA A 158 -6.20 -11.84 -13.96
C ALA A 158 -4.94 -10.98 -13.98
N ALA A 159 -4.98 -9.82 -14.65
CA ALA A 159 -3.87 -8.88 -14.69
C ALA A 159 -3.57 -8.29 -13.30
N THR A 160 -4.60 -7.82 -12.59
CA THR A 160 -4.45 -7.24 -11.24
C THR A 160 -3.98 -8.27 -10.21
N ILE A 161 -4.49 -9.51 -10.24
CA ILE A 161 -4.03 -10.59 -9.37
C ILE A 161 -2.59 -10.97 -9.69
N SER A 162 -2.20 -11.02 -10.96
CA SER A 162 -0.82 -11.41 -11.32
C SER A 162 0.19 -10.35 -10.88
N LEU A 163 -0.09 -9.07 -11.19
CA LEU A 163 0.73 -7.94 -10.75
C LEU A 163 0.72 -7.83 -9.22
N GLY A 164 -0.46 -7.99 -8.63
CA GLY A 164 -0.70 -8.02 -7.20
C GLY A 164 0.11 -9.12 -6.53
N ARG A 165 0.00 -10.38 -6.94
CA ARG A 165 0.71 -11.53 -6.35
C ARG A 165 2.22 -11.32 -6.33
N GLU A 166 2.79 -10.76 -7.38
CA GLU A 166 4.22 -10.49 -7.46
C GLU A 166 4.66 -9.34 -6.52
N ALA A 167 3.91 -8.23 -6.51
CA ALA A 167 4.19 -7.08 -5.64
C ALA A 167 3.87 -7.38 -4.16
N THR A 168 2.83 -8.17 -3.92
CA THR A 168 2.34 -8.56 -2.59
C THR A 168 3.17 -9.69 -2.01
N ALA A 169 3.64 -10.68 -2.77
CA ALA A 169 4.47 -11.76 -2.21
C ALA A 169 5.75 -11.23 -1.53
N GLY A 170 6.44 -10.26 -2.16
CA GLY A 170 7.59 -9.59 -1.56
C GLY A 170 7.24 -8.77 -0.31
N SER A 171 6.11 -8.06 -0.37
CA SER A 171 5.63 -7.23 0.74
C SER A 171 5.11 -8.05 1.92
N TRP A 172 4.33 -9.11 1.68
CA TRP A 172 3.79 -10.04 2.66
C TRP A 172 4.89 -10.83 3.33
N SER A 173 5.83 -11.38 2.57
CA SER A 173 7.00 -12.08 3.12
C SER A 173 7.75 -11.22 4.15
N ARG A 174 7.85 -9.91 3.91
CA ARG A 174 8.45 -8.95 4.85
C ARG A 174 7.55 -8.59 6.03
N SER A 175 6.25 -8.47 5.78
CA SER A 175 5.26 -7.98 6.74
C SER A 175 4.88 -9.01 7.79
N VAL A 176 4.73 -10.28 7.41
CA VAL A 176 4.51 -11.39 8.36
C VAL A 176 5.84 -11.94 8.91
N PHE A 177 6.94 -11.21 8.69
CA PHE A 177 8.29 -11.64 9.05
C PHE A 177 8.62 -13.05 8.53
N PHE A 178 8.08 -13.45 7.38
CA PHE A 178 8.34 -14.78 6.83
C PHE A 178 9.83 -15.00 6.53
N TRP A 179 10.53 -13.93 6.12
CA TRP A 179 11.99 -13.92 5.99
C TRP A 179 12.72 -14.29 7.29
N MET A 180 12.14 -13.98 8.46
CA MET A 180 12.69 -14.33 9.77
C MET A 180 12.68 -15.84 10.01
N ASN A 181 11.75 -16.59 9.40
CA ASN A 181 11.76 -18.06 9.49
C ASN A 181 13.07 -18.64 8.96
N GLY A 182 13.64 -18.05 7.90
CA GLY A 182 14.95 -18.46 7.38
C GLY A 182 16.06 -18.26 8.40
N ILE A 183 16.13 -17.09 9.03
CA ILE A 183 17.13 -16.77 10.06
C ILE A 183 16.93 -17.64 11.31
N LEU A 184 15.69 -17.88 11.72
CA LEU A 184 15.37 -18.74 12.87
C LEU A 184 15.80 -20.18 12.62
N ILE A 185 15.58 -20.72 11.42
CA ILE A 185 16.02 -22.08 11.07
C ILE A 185 17.55 -22.16 11.02
N ILE A 186 18.22 -21.14 10.47
CA ILE A 186 19.68 -21.08 10.44
C ILE A 186 20.23 -20.99 11.87
N GLY A 187 19.70 -20.09 12.69
CA GLY A 187 20.07 -19.94 14.09
C GLY A 187 19.76 -21.15 14.96
N PHE A 188 18.75 -21.94 14.59
CA PHE A 188 18.44 -23.21 15.23
C PHE A 188 19.45 -24.32 14.86
N ARG A 189 20.08 -24.23 13.69
CA ARG A 189 21.05 -25.23 13.20
C ARG A 189 22.51 -24.85 13.42
N ARG A 190 22.84 -23.56 13.51
CA ARG A 190 24.21 -23.06 13.71
C ARG A 190 24.20 -21.71 14.44
N ASN A 191 25.30 -21.37 15.09
CA ASN A 191 25.49 -20.03 15.65
C ASN A 191 25.45 -18.98 14.53
N LEU A 192 24.67 -17.92 14.74
CA LEU A 192 24.50 -16.83 13.78
C LEU A 192 25.77 -15.98 13.71
N THR A 193 26.39 -15.92 12.53
CA THR A 193 27.50 -15.01 12.23
C THR A 193 26.97 -13.74 11.56
N LYS A 194 27.70 -12.61 11.65
CA LYS A 194 27.30 -11.33 11.02
C LYS A 194 26.98 -11.45 9.53
N ASP A 195 27.64 -12.36 8.82
CA ASP A 195 27.45 -12.59 7.39
C ASP A 195 26.10 -13.28 7.06
N ASP A 196 25.56 -14.08 7.99
CA ASP A 196 24.29 -14.81 7.82
C ASP A 196 23.07 -13.91 8.00
N ILE A 197 23.25 -12.81 8.72
CA ILE A 197 22.20 -11.84 9.04
C ILE A 197 21.89 -10.97 7.81
N GLY A 198 22.79 -10.94 6.81
CA GLY A 198 22.69 -10.09 5.63
C GLY A 198 22.68 -8.60 5.99
N ASN A 199 22.74 -7.73 5.00
CA ASN A 199 22.50 -6.30 5.22
C ASN A 199 20.99 -6.06 5.39
N ILE A 200 20.42 -6.53 6.49
CA ILE A 200 19.00 -6.29 6.88
C ILE A 200 18.80 -4.90 7.49
N GLY A 201 19.88 -4.11 7.60
CA GLY A 201 19.81 -2.72 7.99
C GLY A 201 19.56 -1.81 6.79
N PHE A 202 18.85 -0.71 7.04
CA PHE A 202 18.99 0.46 6.19
C PHE A 202 20.47 0.79 6.09
N GLU A 203 20.93 1.12 4.88
CA GLU A 203 22.30 1.58 4.66
C GLU A 203 22.51 2.82 5.54
N THR A 204 23.17 2.61 6.67
CA THR A 204 23.17 3.56 7.79
C THR A 204 23.87 4.85 7.38
N GLU A 205 24.82 4.76 6.44
CA GLU A 205 25.48 5.90 5.82
C GLU A 205 24.55 6.74 4.94
N ALA A 206 23.70 6.12 4.12
CA ALA A 206 22.73 6.83 3.30
C ALA A 206 21.68 7.53 4.18
N LEU A 207 21.24 6.88 5.26
CA LEU A 207 20.29 7.45 6.21
C LEU A 207 20.91 8.60 7.03
N TYR A 208 22.19 8.48 7.40
CA TYR A 208 22.91 9.52 8.14
C TYR A 208 23.21 10.75 7.27
N THR A 209 23.60 10.56 6.02
CA THR A 209 23.89 11.66 5.09
C THR A 209 22.65 12.51 4.81
N GLU A 210 21.49 11.89 4.61
CA GLU A 210 20.23 12.64 4.42
C GLU A 210 19.81 13.37 5.70
N PHE A 211 19.99 12.77 6.88
CA PHE A 211 19.79 13.48 8.14
C PHE A 211 20.76 14.64 8.31
N ALA A 212 22.06 14.45 8.06
CA ALA A 212 23.07 15.49 8.21
C ALA A 212 22.73 16.70 7.33
N ARG A 213 22.32 16.44 6.09
CA ARG A 213 21.83 17.45 5.14
C ARG A 213 20.60 18.21 5.69
N CYS A 214 19.65 17.50 6.28
CA CYS A 214 18.46 18.12 6.90
C CYS A 214 18.81 18.89 8.19
N TRP A 215 19.76 18.41 8.98
CA TRP A 215 20.21 19.02 10.24
C TRP A 215 20.98 20.32 10.00
N GLU A 216 21.82 20.37 8.97
CA GLU A 216 22.54 21.60 8.59
C GLU A 216 21.61 22.72 8.12
N LYS A 217 20.55 22.36 7.38
CA LYS A 217 19.55 23.31 6.88
C LYS A 217 18.48 23.69 7.91
N ALA A 218 18.39 22.97 9.03
CA ALA A 218 17.34 23.21 10.02
C ALA A 218 17.67 24.40 10.92
N ASN A 219 16.67 25.24 11.20
CA ASN A 219 16.77 26.22 12.27
C ASN A 219 16.88 25.49 13.62
N LYS A 220 17.93 25.77 14.40
CA LYS A 220 18.30 25.08 15.63
C LYS A 220 17.71 25.70 16.90
N GLU A 221 16.95 26.78 16.76
CA GLU A 221 16.30 27.48 17.87
C GLU A 221 15.19 26.71 18.61
N PRO A 222 14.33 25.89 17.97
CA PRO A 222 13.25 25.22 18.70
C PRO A 222 13.77 24.05 19.55
N LYS A 223 13.20 23.86 20.75
CA LYS A 223 13.53 22.75 21.69
C LYS A 223 13.43 21.34 21.06
N PHE A 224 12.63 21.18 20.01
CA PHE A 224 12.44 19.91 19.30
C PHE A 224 13.11 19.88 17.92
N ALA A 225 14.09 20.76 17.65
CA ALA A 225 14.79 20.84 16.36
C ALA A 225 15.32 19.48 15.90
N LEU A 226 15.87 18.67 16.81
CA LEU A 226 16.39 17.34 16.50
C LEU A 226 15.29 16.39 16.04
N LEU A 227 14.19 16.30 16.79
CA LEU A 227 13.05 15.46 16.46
C LEU A 227 12.45 15.86 15.11
N LEU A 228 12.32 17.16 14.85
CA LEU A 228 11.77 17.66 13.60
C LEU A 228 12.70 17.39 12.41
N SER A 229 14.02 17.47 12.60
CA SER A 229 14.99 17.07 11.58
C SER A 229 14.97 15.56 11.31
N CYS A 230 14.75 14.72 12.33
CA CYS A 230 14.52 13.29 12.14
C CYS A 230 13.25 13.00 11.33
N ILE A 231 12.14 13.69 11.65
CA ILE A 231 10.87 13.54 10.92
C ILE A 231 11.02 14.00 9.46
N ARG A 232 11.73 15.10 9.23
CA ARG A 232 11.98 15.62 7.88
C ARG A 232 12.97 14.80 7.07
N ALA A 233 13.92 14.13 7.71
CA ALA A 233 14.87 13.24 7.05
C ALA A 233 14.14 11.99 6.52
N VAL A 234 13.07 11.55 7.17
CA VAL A 234 12.35 10.32 6.79
C VAL A 234 10.83 10.48 6.84
N PRO A 235 10.23 11.36 6.03
CA PRO A 235 8.80 11.68 6.08
C PRO A 235 7.92 10.49 5.69
N GLU A 236 8.45 9.60 4.84
CA GLU A 236 7.77 8.40 4.38
C GLU A 236 7.31 7.52 5.55
N PHE A 237 8.20 7.17 6.47
CA PHE A 237 7.83 6.27 7.56
C PHE A 237 6.73 6.85 8.47
N PHE A 238 6.74 8.16 8.72
CA PHE A 238 5.73 8.79 9.58
C PHE A 238 4.37 8.86 8.90
N LEU A 239 4.31 9.29 7.64
CA LEU A 239 3.06 9.36 6.89
C LEU A 239 2.44 7.96 6.73
N PHE A 240 3.27 6.95 6.44
CA PHE A 240 2.81 5.59 6.20
C PHE A 240 2.46 4.79 7.45
N VAL A 241 2.89 5.19 8.66
CA VAL A 241 2.40 4.60 9.92
C VAL A 241 0.96 5.01 10.24
N ILE A 242 0.55 6.20 9.80
CA ILE A 242 -0.76 6.77 10.11
C ILE A 242 -1.88 6.01 9.36
N LEU A 243 -1.64 5.66 8.11
CA LEU A 243 -2.59 4.97 7.23
C LEU A 243 -3.11 3.62 7.78
N PRO A 244 -2.27 2.62 8.14
CA PRO A 244 -2.74 1.35 8.71
C PRO A 244 -3.43 1.55 10.05
N ARG A 245 -3.13 2.63 10.79
CA ARG A 245 -3.80 2.96 12.04
C ARG A 245 -5.25 3.40 11.80
N PHE A 246 -5.48 4.27 10.83
CA PHE A 246 -6.85 4.66 10.44
C PHE A 246 -7.67 3.47 9.94
N MET A 247 -7.07 2.60 9.13
CA MET A 247 -7.75 1.38 8.68
C MET A 247 -8.10 0.43 9.83
N SER A 248 -7.17 0.25 10.78
CA SER A 248 -7.42 -0.58 11.97
C SER A 248 -8.58 -0.02 12.81
N ILE A 249 -8.70 1.30 12.92
CA ILE A 249 -9.86 1.96 13.55
C ILE A 249 -11.15 1.61 12.80
N GLY A 250 -11.14 1.71 11.46
CA GLY A 250 -12.28 1.29 10.63
C GLY A 250 -12.70 -0.16 10.86
N PHE A 251 -11.75 -1.10 10.89
CA PHE A 251 -12.05 -2.50 11.20
C PHE A 251 -12.59 -2.70 12.62
N ASN A 252 -12.10 -1.95 13.62
CA ASN A 252 -12.64 -2.01 14.98
C ASN A 252 -14.10 -1.54 15.04
N PHE A 253 -14.46 -0.49 14.29
CA PHE A 253 -15.85 -0.04 14.20
C PHE A 253 -16.72 -1.03 13.42
N ALA A 254 -16.18 -1.72 12.41
CA ALA A 254 -16.92 -2.72 11.64
C ALA A 254 -17.29 -3.98 12.46
N GLN A 255 -16.49 -4.34 13.47
CA GLN A 255 -16.73 -5.51 14.33
C GLN A 255 -18.11 -5.56 15.01
N PRO A 256 -18.57 -4.51 15.74
CA PRO A 256 -19.88 -4.54 16.38
C PRO A 256 -21.04 -4.58 15.37
N PHE A 257 -20.94 -3.89 14.22
CA PHE A 257 -21.96 -3.97 13.16
C PHE A 257 -22.06 -5.37 12.55
N LEU A 258 -20.91 -6.01 12.33
CA LEU A 258 -20.86 -7.40 11.89
C LEU A 258 -21.53 -8.31 12.91
N LEU A 259 -21.20 -8.19 14.20
CA LEU A 259 -21.78 -9.01 15.26
C LEU A 259 -23.30 -8.84 15.32
N GLN A 260 -23.81 -7.60 15.22
CA GLN A 260 -25.24 -7.32 15.21
C GLN A 260 -25.94 -8.01 14.03
N ARG A 261 -25.35 -7.96 12.83
CA ARG A 261 -25.86 -8.65 11.63
C ARG A 261 -25.79 -10.17 11.74
N VAL A 262 -24.73 -10.71 12.36
CA VAL A 262 -24.62 -12.15 12.64
C VAL A 262 -25.75 -12.59 13.55
N VAL A 263 -25.94 -11.90 14.68
CA VAL A 263 -26.96 -12.23 15.68
C VAL A 263 -28.36 -12.12 15.07
N SER A 264 -28.64 -11.07 14.29
CA SER A 264 -29.94 -10.93 13.63
C SER A 264 -30.22 -12.05 12.63
N THR A 265 -29.22 -12.45 11.84
CA THR A 265 -29.37 -13.48 10.80
C THR A 265 -29.53 -14.88 11.42
N VAL A 266 -28.82 -15.17 12.51
CA VAL A 266 -28.93 -16.45 13.23
C VAL A 266 -30.27 -16.59 13.97
N SER A 267 -30.94 -15.48 14.26
CA SER A 267 -32.26 -15.46 14.90
C SER A 267 -33.43 -15.74 13.94
N GLU A 268 -33.18 -15.77 12.63
CA GLU A 268 -34.19 -16.09 11.60
C GLU A 268 -34.34 -17.61 11.45
N GLU A 269 -35.57 -18.10 11.29
CA GLU A 269 -35.88 -19.55 11.20
C GLU A 269 -35.35 -20.19 9.89
N HIS A 270 -35.32 -19.43 8.80
CA HIS A 270 -34.80 -19.83 7.49
C HIS A 270 -33.93 -18.72 6.86
N PRO A 271 -32.67 -18.57 7.30
CA PRO A 271 -31.80 -17.52 6.80
C PRO A 271 -31.38 -17.79 5.36
N ASN A 272 -31.35 -16.74 4.53
CA ASN A 272 -30.94 -16.85 3.14
C ASN A 272 -29.45 -17.29 3.05
N PRO A 273 -29.11 -18.40 2.37
CA PRO A 273 -27.75 -18.93 2.31
C PRO A 273 -26.75 -17.94 1.69
N ARG A 274 -27.19 -17.04 0.81
CA ARG A 274 -26.32 -15.99 0.24
C ARG A 274 -25.89 -14.95 1.29
N VAL A 275 -26.81 -14.59 2.18
CA VAL A 275 -26.53 -13.65 3.27
C VAL A 275 -25.54 -14.27 4.25
N VAL A 276 -25.75 -15.53 4.63
CA VAL A 276 -24.82 -16.29 5.49
C VAL A 276 -23.42 -16.36 4.85
N ALA A 277 -23.31 -16.72 3.57
CA ALA A 277 -22.03 -16.76 2.87
C ALA A 277 -21.32 -15.40 2.84
N SER A 278 -22.08 -14.32 2.60
CA SER A 278 -21.52 -12.96 2.62
C SER A 278 -21.00 -12.54 4.00
N LEU A 279 -21.68 -12.99 5.05
CA LEU A 279 -21.35 -12.68 6.44
C LEU A 279 -20.09 -13.41 6.90
N ILE A 280 -19.92 -14.67 6.48
CA ILE A 280 -18.67 -15.44 6.65
C ILE A 280 -17.52 -14.72 5.93
N GLY A 281 -17.75 -14.30 4.68
CA GLY A 281 -16.76 -13.53 3.91
C GLY A 281 -16.37 -12.22 4.58
N ALA A 282 -17.35 -11.45 5.07
CA ALA A 282 -17.12 -10.20 5.80
C ALA A 282 -16.35 -10.43 7.10
N THR A 283 -16.64 -11.52 7.82
CA THR A 283 -15.92 -11.91 9.04
C THR A 283 -14.46 -12.21 8.74
N ALA A 284 -14.20 -13.10 7.78
CA ALA A 284 -12.85 -13.45 7.36
C ALA A 284 -12.07 -12.20 6.93
N LEU A 285 -12.71 -11.31 6.17
CA LEU A 285 -12.13 -10.06 5.72
C LEU A 285 -11.75 -9.11 6.86
N ILE A 286 -12.67 -8.84 7.79
CA ILE A 286 -12.45 -7.89 8.89
C ILE A 286 -11.30 -8.37 9.79
N TYR A 287 -11.28 -9.64 10.17
CA TYR A 287 -10.25 -10.17 11.07
C TYR A 287 -8.89 -10.32 10.38
N THR A 288 -8.87 -10.75 9.12
CA THR A 288 -7.62 -10.83 8.34
C THR A 288 -7.06 -9.44 8.09
N GLY A 289 -7.90 -8.50 7.63
CA GLY A 289 -7.52 -7.10 7.41
C GLY A 289 -7.01 -6.41 8.68
N LYS A 290 -7.66 -6.65 9.83
CA LYS A 290 -7.20 -6.14 11.13
C LYS A 290 -5.83 -6.69 11.52
N SER A 291 -5.62 -8.01 11.36
CA SER A 291 -4.35 -8.67 11.68
C SER A 291 -3.21 -8.17 10.79
N MET A 292 -3.49 -7.98 9.50
CA MET A 292 -2.55 -7.40 8.55
C MET A 292 -2.19 -5.95 8.90
N CYS A 293 -3.18 -5.11 9.16
CA CYS A 293 -2.96 -3.73 9.60
C CYS A 293 -2.10 -3.66 10.87
N ALA A 294 -2.31 -4.57 11.81
CA ALA A 294 -1.52 -4.66 13.03
C ALA A 294 -0.06 -5.09 12.76
N ALA A 295 0.14 -6.13 11.94
CA ALA A 295 1.48 -6.59 11.55
C ALA A 295 2.27 -5.47 10.85
N TRP A 296 1.62 -4.75 9.93
CA TRP A 296 2.21 -3.63 9.22
C TRP A 296 2.56 -2.45 10.12
N TYR A 297 1.61 -2.03 10.96
CA TYR A 297 1.86 -0.96 11.94
C TYR A 297 3.07 -1.27 12.82
N ASN A 298 3.22 -2.53 13.24
CA ASN A 298 4.36 -2.96 14.03
C ASN A 298 5.67 -2.93 13.24
N SER A 299 5.67 -3.39 11.98
CA SER A 299 6.86 -3.34 11.11
C SER A 299 7.37 -1.91 10.90
N TYR A 300 6.48 -0.98 10.52
CA TYR A 300 6.88 0.42 10.32
C TYR A 300 7.35 1.09 11.62
N ARG A 301 6.71 0.79 12.76
CA ARG A 301 7.17 1.28 14.06
C ARG A 301 8.57 0.81 14.41
N LEU A 302 8.90 -0.45 14.12
CA LEU A 302 10.23 -1.00 14.38
C LEU A 302 11.27 -0.29 13.52
N ASN A 303 10.98 -0.07 12.24
CA ASN A 303 11.86 0.67 11.34
C ASN A 303 12.11 2.10 11.84
N ILE A 304 11.05 2.83 12.23
CA ILE A 304 11.22 4.18 12.82
C ILE A 304 12.12 4.12 14.05
N ARG A 305 11.89 3.16 14.96
CA ARG A 305 12.68 3.04 16.19
C ARG A 305 14.16 2.75 15.88
N ILE A 306 14.44 1.86 14.93
CA ILE A 306 15.80 1.51 14.52
C ILE A 306 16.47 2.74 13.88
N CYS A 307 15.80 3.42 12.96
CA CYS A 307 16.31 4.62 12.30
C CYS A 307 16.63 5.73 13.30
N VAL A 308 15.68 6.06 14.19
CA VAL A 308 15.89 7.10 15.21
C VAL A 308 17.03 6.73 16.15
N ARG A 309 17.11 5.46 16.59
CA ARG A 309 18.21 5.01 17.46
C ARG A 309 19.56 5.08 16.76
N GLY A 310 19.66 4.57 15.53
CA GLY A 310 20.89 4.60 14.75
C GLY A 310 21.37 6.03 14.52
N LEU A 311 20.43 6.93 14.23
CA LEU A 311 20.71 8.33 14.01
C LEU A 311 21.18 9.08 15.27
N LEU A 312 20.50 8.85 16.40
CA LEU A 312 20.91 9.43 17.69
C LEU A 312 22.30 8.94 18.10
N LEU A 313 22.60 7.65 17.89
CA LEU A 313 23.92 7.08 18.16
C LEU A 313 25.01 7.70 17.28
N ALA A 314 24.75 7.86 15.98
CA ALA A 314 25.70 8.48 15.06
C ALA A 314 25.93 9.98 15.39
N ALA A 315 24.87 10.70 15.75
CA ALA A 315 24.98 12.09 16.18
C ALA A 315 25.78 12.24 17.48
N LEU A 316 25.49 11.39 18.47
CA LEU A 316 26.22 11.36 19.74
C LEU A 316 27.69 11.03 19.51
N TYR A 317 28.00 10.01 18.71
CA TYR A 317 29.37 9.62 18.40
C TYR A 317 30.16 10.77 17.74
N ASN A 318 29.59 11.43 16.74
CA ASN A 318 30.23 12.58 16.08
C ASN A 318 30.49 13.72 17.08
N GLN A 319 29.54 13.99 17.98
CA GLN A 319 29.72 15.00 19.02
C GLN A 319 30.82 14.61 20.03
N THR A 320 30.87 13.35 20.47
CA THR A 320 31.93 12.87 21.39
C THR A 320 33.31 12.95 20.76
N VAL A 321 33.44 12.59 19.47
CA VAL A 321 34.70 12.70 18.73
C VAL A 321 35.15 14.17 18.63
N ARG A 322 34.24 15.08 18.28
CA ARG A 322 34.55 16.52 18.21
C ARG A 322 35.02 17.09 19.55
N LEU A 323 34.32 16.76 20.65
CA LEU A 323 34.70 17.21 21.99
C LEU A 323 36.09 16.71 22.39
N THR A 324 36.42 15.46 22.06
CA THR A 324 37.75 14.90 22.35
C THR A 324 38.85 15.65 21.58
N THR A 325 38.60 15.98 20.31
CA THR A 325 39.55 16.72 19.46
C THR A 325 39.74 18.17 19.91
N ASP A 326 38.72 18.84 20.45
CA ASP A 326 38.82 20.21 20.96
C ASP A 326 39.52 20.31 22.33
N GLU A 327 39.45 19.26 23.15
CA GLU A 327 40.10 19.18 24.47
C GLU A 327 41.59 18.79 24.37
N LEU A 328 41.98 17.99 23.38
CA LEU A 328 43.37 17.57 23.12
C LEU A 328 44.38 18.74 22.97
N PRO A 329 44.12 19.82 22.22
CA PRO A 329 45.06 20.94 22.08
C PRO A 329 45.16 21.81 23.34
N LYS A 330 44.13 21.85 24.21
CA LYS A 330 44.17 22.62 25.46
C LYS A 330 45.06 21.98 26.52
N GLY A 331 45.15 20.66 26.54
CA GLY A 331 46.05 19.91 27.43
C GLY A 331 47.54 20.03 27.07
N CYS A 332 47.88 20.19 25.78
CA CYS A 332 49.27 20.35 25.34
C CYS A 332 49.82 21.79 25.49
N SER A 333 48.96 22.80 25.61
CA SER A 333 49.38 24.21 25.81
C SER A 333 49.57 24.57 27.29
N ALA A 334 49.15 23.71 28.21
CA ALA A 334 49.19 23.94 29.67
C ALA A 334 50.38 23.24 30.36
N ARG A 335 51.42 22.84 29.63
CA ARG A 335 52.58 22.13 30.18
C ARG A 335 53.91 22.79 29.87
#